data_AF-A0A372L728-F1
#
_entry.id   AF-A0A372L728-F1
#
_cell.length_a   1.000
_cell.length_b   1.000
_cell.length_c   1.000
_cell.angle_alpha   90.00
_cell.angle_beta   90.00
_cell.angle_gamma   90.00
#
_symmetry.space_group_name_H-M   'P 1'
#
loop_
_entity.id
_entity.type
_entity.pdbx_description
1 polymer ?
#
loop_
_entity_poly.entity_id
_entity_poly.type
_entity_poly.pdbx_seq_one_letter_code
_entity_poly.pdbx_strand_id
1 'polypeptide(L)'
;MIEEELQTIYKYSQENKQILSDIERKHFEKEWLDLSNNFGTLRIWENGEIKVVAENYYDDFIIEKAKKLIGKKKGFLMCARLVGEVYGHILQYIGDSFLEYRVRKLIEKGIFEYKGSLEAMRYYSIKFK
;
A
#
# COMPACT_ATOMS: atom_id res chain seq x y z
N MET A 1 -21.98 -7.42 30.46
CA MET A 1 -21.40 -6.49 29.48
C MET A 1 -20.53 -7.20 28.43
N ILE A 2 -19.29 -7.64 28.70
CA ILE A 2 -18.47 -8.38 27.68
C ILE A 2 -19.12 -9.73 27.28
N GLU A 3 -19.77 -10.41 28.21
CA GLU A 3 -20.38 -11.73 27.98
C GLU A 3 -21.65 -11.67 27.12
N GLU A 4 -22.46 -10.62 27.24
CA GLU A 4 -23.68 -10.40 26.46
C GLU A 4 -23.36 -10.00 25.01
N GLU A 5 -22.29 -9.23 24.81
CA GLU A 5 -21.77 -8.88 23.49
C GLU A 5 -21.28 -10.13 22.73
N LEU A 6 -20.52 -11.02 23.40
CA LEU A 6 -20.07 -12.28 22.82
C LEU A 6 -21.23 -13.22 22.47
N GLN A 7 -22.25 -13.33 23.34
CA GLN A 7 -23.45 -14.12 23.05
C GLN A 7 -24.21 -13.58 21.84
N THR A 8 -24.28 -12.25 21.70
CA THR A 8 -24.92 -11.59 20.56
C THR A 8 -24.17 -11.85 19.25
N ILE A 9 -22.84 -11.72 19.24
CA ILE A 9 -21.98 -12.04 18.08
C ILE A 9 -22.13 -13.51 17.69
N TYR A 10 -22.12 -14.42 18.67
CA TYR A 10 -22.27 -15.85 18.42
C TYR A 10 -23.64 -16.18 17.82
N LYS A 11 -24.73 -15.66 18.38
CA LYS A 11 -26.08 -15.87 17.85
C LYS A 11 -26.24 -15.31 16.44
N TYR A 12 -25.72 -14.09 16.19
CA TYR A 12 -25.70 -13.48 14.87
C TYR A 12 -24.94 -14.35 13.85
N SER A 13 -23.79 -14.93 14.23
CA SER A 13 -23.02 -15.83 13.37
C SER A 13 -23.76 -17.14 13.04
N GLN A 14 -24.58 -17.65 13.96
CA GLN A 14 -25.40 -18.84 13.74
C GLN A 14 -26.59 -18.57 12.82
N GLU A 15 -27.21 -17.40 12.94
CA GLU A 15 -28.36 -16.98 12.14
C GLU A 15 -27.96 -16.53 10.72
N ASN A 16 -26.77 -15.96 10.56
CA ASN A 16 -26.26 -15.43 9.28
C ASN A 16 -25.19 -16.33 8.64
N LYS A 17 -25.33 -17.65 8.77
CA LYS A 17 -24.41 -18.67 8.26
C LYS A 17 -24.18 -18.57 6.74
N GLN A 18 -23.25 -17.74 6.30
CA GLN A 18 -22.43 -18.06 5.13
C GLN A 18 -21.30 -18.97 5.61
N ILE A 19 -21.64 -20.24 5.82
CA ILE A 19 -20.62 -21.27 6.06
C ILE A 19 -19.96 -21.52 4.71
N LEU A 20 -18.66 -21.25 4.63
CA LEU A 20 -17.83 -21.69 3.51
C LEU A 20 -18.03 -23.19 3.32
N SER A 21 -18.31 -23.61 2.09
CA SER A 21 -18.27 -25.03 1.74
C SER A 21 -16.88 -25.61 2.03
N ASP A 22 -16.80 -26.93 2.19
CA ASP A 22 -15.50 -27.61 2.37
C ASP A 22 -14.53 -27.31 1.21
N ILE A 23 -15.06 -27.04 0.02
CA ILE A 23 -14.28 -26.66 -1.17
C ILE A 23 -13.71 -25.26 -1.00
N GLU A 24 -14.55 -24.27 -0.66
CA GLU A 24 -14.11 -22.88 -0.45
C GLU A 24 -13.13 -22.77 0.72
N ARG A 25 -13.40 -23.47 1.82
CA ARG A 25 -12.48 -23.52 2.96
C ARG A 25 -11.10 -24.05 2.55
N LYS A 26 -11.04 -25.21 1.87
CA LYS A 26 -9.77 -25.79 1.41
C LYS A 26 -9.06 -24.90 0.40
N HIS A 27 -9.81 -24.19 -0.45
CA HIS A 27 -9.25 -23.22 -1.38
C HIS A 27 -8.53 -22.10 -0.62
N PHE A 28 -9.20 -21.44 0.34
CA PHE A 28 -8.58 -20.36 1.13
C PHE A 28 -7.44 -20.84 2.03
N GLU A 29 -7.51 -22.06 2.59
CA GLU A 29 -6.39 -22.65 3.33
C GLU A 29 -5.14 -22.80 2.46
N LYS A 30 -5.32 -23.27 1.21
CA LYS A 30 -4.22 -23.39 0.27
C LYS A 30 -3.67 -22.01 -0.13
N GLU A 31 -4.54 -21.06 -0.46
CA GLU A 31 -4.12 -19.69 -0.78
C GLU A 31 -3.33 -19.06 0.37
N TRP A 32 -3.78 -19.24 1.60
CA TRP A 32 -3.06 -18.77 2.79
C TRP A 32 -1.67 -19.40 2.92
N LEU A 33 -1.55 -20.73 2.71
CA LEU A 33 -0.26 -21.41 2.74
C LEU A 33 0.67 -20.90 1.63
N ASP A 34 0.16 -20.69 0.43
CA ASP A 34 0.94 -20.16 -0.69
C ASP A 34 1.42 -18.72 -0.40
N LEU A 35 0.55 -17.87 0.17
CA LEU A 35 0.87 -16.48 0.52
C LEU A 35 1.83 -16.35 1.69
N SER A 36 1.69 -17.21 2.70
CA SER A 36 2.53 -17.20 3.92
C SER A 36 3.94 -17.74 3.66
N ASN A 37 4.10 -18.66 2.70
CA ASN A 37 5.41 -19.14 2.25
C ASN A 37 6.08 -18.21 1.22
N ASN A 38 5.39 -17.15 0.78
CA ASN A 38 5.94 -16.17 -0.14
C ASN A 38 6.57 -14.98 0.61
N PHE A 39 7.86 -14.74 0.39
CA PHE A 39 8.63 -13.68 1.04
C PHE A 39 8.60 -12.32 0.31
N GLY A 40 7.76 -12.17 -0.71
CA GLY A 40 7.62 -10.91 -1.44
C GLY A 40 7.14 -9.76 -0.56
N THR A 41 7.76 -8.59 -0.74
CA THR A 41 7.51 -7.41 0.08
C THR A 41 6.17 -6.74 -0.21
N LEU A 42 5.78 -6.67 -1.49
CA LEU A 42 4.57 -5.97 -1.92
C LEU A 42 3.54 -6.96 -2.45
N ARG A 43 2.32 -6.85 -1.91
CA ARG A 43 1.14 -7.61 -2.33
C ARG A 43 0.06 -6.62 -2.78
N ILE A 44 -0.59 -6.90 -3.89
CA ILE A 44 -1.69 -6.08 -4.45
C ILE A 44 -2.93 -6.95 -4.63
N TRP A 45 -4.10 -6.32 -4.57
CA TRP A 45 -5.37 -6.95 -4.88
C TRP A 45 -5.74 -6.66 -6.34
N GLU A 46 -5.78 -7.69 -7.18
CA GLU A 46 -6.10 -7.53 -8.59
C GLU A 46 -6.96 -8.70 -9.06
N ASN A 47 -8.07 -8.40 -9.73
CA ASN A 47 -9.01 -9.39 -10.27
C ASN A 47 -9.54 -10.41 -9.25
N GLY A 48 -9.69 -9.99 -7.99
CA GLY A 48 -10.18 -10.85 -6.91
C GLY A 48 -9.11 -11.70 -6.24
N GLU A 49 -7.83 -11.52 -6.59
CA GLU A 49 -6.72 -12.33 -6.08
C GLU A 49 -5.63 -11.44 -5.48
N ILE A 50 -4.89 -12.00 -4.52
CA ILE A 50 -3.68 -11.37 -3.97
C ILE A 50 -2.49 -11.74 -4.85
N LYS A 51 -1.90 -10.74 -5.49
CA LYS A 51 -0.69 -10.90 -6.31
C LYS A 51 0.53 -10.36 -5.61
N VAL A 52 1.59 -11.15 -5.62
CA VAL A 52 2.92 -10.71 -5.18
C VAL A 52 3.63 -10.03 -6.35
N VAL A 53 4.04 -8.79 -6.14
CA VAL A 53 4.73 -7.98 -7.14
C VAL A 53 6.07 -7.49 -6.61
N ALA A 54 6.92 -7.00 -7.50
CA ALA A 54 8.18 -6.39 -7.11
C ALA A 54 7.94 -5.17 -6.21
N GLU A 55 8.82 -4.94 -5.25
CA GLU A 55 8.71 -3.81 -4.31
C GLU A 55 8.67 -2.44 -5.01
N ASN A 56 9.29 -2.34 -6.19
CA ASN A 56 9.33 -1.14 -7.03
C ASN A 56 8.16 -1.02 -8.02
N TYR A 57 7.11 -1.84 -7.90
CA TYR A 57 6.00 -1.88 -8.86
C TYR A 57 5.36 -0.50 -9.11
N TYR A 58 5.31 0.36 -8.09
CA TYR A 58 4.74 1.71 -8.20
C TYR A 58 5.77 2.83 -8.45
N ASP A 59 7.07 2.52 -8.62
CA ASP A 59 8.11 3.54 -8.80
C ASP A 59 7.81 4.43 -10.03
N ASP A 60 7.45 3.82 -11.17
CA ASP A 60 7.13 4.58 -12.40
C ASP A 60 5.90 5.46 -12.24
N PHE A 61 4.88 4.97 -11.53
CA PHE A 61 3.68 5.74 -11.23
C PHE A 61 3.96 6.94 -10.31
N ILE A 62 4.81 6.74 -9.28
CA ILE A 62 5.28 7.81 -8.40
C ILE A 62 6.02 8.88 -9.22
N ILE A 63 6.90 8.46 -10.13
CA ILE A 63 7.64 9.36 -11.03
C ILE A 63 6.67 10.15 -11.92
N GLU A 64 5.66 9.50 -12.50
CA GLU A 64 4.65 10.15 -13.35
C GLU A 64 3.89 11.25 -12.57
N LYS A 65 3.43 10.95 -11.36
CA LYS A 65 2.77 11.94 -10.49
C LYS A 65 3.71 13.08 -10.09
N ALA A 66 4.97 12.77 -9.81
CA ALA A 66 5.99 13.78 -9.53
C ALA A 66 6.20 14.71 -10.72
N LYS A 67 6.29 14.19 -11.96
CA LYS A 67 6.40 15.00 -13.19
C LYS A 67 5.24 15.99 -13.31
N LYS A 68 4.00 15.53 -13.08
CA LYS A 68 2.80 16.36 -13.14
C LYS A 68 2.79 17.46 -12.07
N LEU A 69 3.23 17.17 -10.84
CA LEU A 69 3.23 18.13 -9.73
C LEU A 69 4.40 19.12 -9.81
N ILE A 70 5.61 18.65 -10.10
CA ILE A 70 6.81 19.49 -10.18
C ILE A 70 6.80 20.35 -11.44
N GLY A 71 6.34 19.81 -12.58
CA GLY A 71 6.21 20.57 -13.83
C GLY A 71 5.36 21.84 -13.70
N LYS A 72 4.38 21.85 -12.77
CA LYS A 72 3.57 23.03 -12.44
C LYS A 72 4.29 24.06 -11.57
N LYS A 73 5.32 23.68 -10.80
CA LYS A 73 5.98 24.53 -9.78
C LYS A 73 7.45 24.87 -10.07
N LYS A 74 8.11 24.22 -11.03
CA LYS A 74 9.55 24.39 -11.39
C LYS A 74 10.47 24.49 -10.16
N GLY A 75 10.28 23.64 -9.16
CA GLY A 75 11.04 23.68 -7.91
C GLY A 75 10.86 22.45 -7.03
N PHE A 76 11.28 22.55 -5.77
CA PHE A 76 11.12 21.50 -4.77
C PHE A 76 9.64 21.29 -4.40
N LEU A 77 9.23 20.04 -4.32
CA LEU A 77 7.89 19.59 -3.94
C LEU A 77 7.95 18.86 -2.60
N MET A 78 7.13 19.26 -1.63
CA MET A 78 6.98 18.54 -0.35
C MET A 78 6.65 17.07 -0.59
N CYS A 79 7.42 16.15 0.01
CA CYS A 79 7.22 14.71 -0.20
C CYS A 79 5.81 14.28 0.21
N ALA A 80 5.30 14.75 1.35
CA ALA A 80 3.93 14.49 1.79
C ALA A 80 2.87 14.83 0.72
N ARG A 81 3.10 15.87 -0.10
CA ARG A 81 2.17 16.23 -1.18
C ARG A 81 2.21 15.23 -2.33
N LEU A 82 3.39 14.72 -2.68
CA LEU A 82 3.51 13.66 -3.68
C LEU A 82 2.89 12.36 -3.18
N VAL A 83 3.19 11.96 -1.94
CA VAL A 83 2.65 10.74 -1.33
C VAL A 83 1.12 10.80 -1.31
N GLY A 84 0.53 11.92 -0.87
CA GLY A 84 -0.94 12.08 -0.88
C GLY A 84 -1.55 12.05 -2.28
N GLU A 85 -0.88 12.61 -3.30
CA GLU A 85 -1.32 12.53 -4.69
C GLU A 85 -1.30 11.09 -5.21
N VAL A 86 -0.23 10.34 -4.93
CA VAL A 86 -0.10 8.94 -5.33
C VAL A 86 -1.14 8.09 -4.61
N TYR A 87 -1.24 8.24 -3.29
CA TYR A 87 -2.19 7.51 -2.45
C TYR A 87 -3.63 7.73 -2.91
N GLY A 88 -4.01 8.97 -3.23
CA GLY A 88 -5.35 9.29 -3.72
C GLY A 88 -5.70 8.70 -5.09
N HIS A 89 -4.74 8.14 -5.82
CA HIS A 89 -4.95 7.48 -7.11
C HIS A 89 -4.66 5.98 -7.11
N ILE A 90 -4.22 5.42 -5.98
CA ILE A 90 -4.00 3.99 -5.82
C ILE A 90 -5.18 3.41 -5.03
N LEU A 91 -5.99 2.58 -5.68
CA LEU A 91 -7.07 1.81 -5.05
C LEU A 91 -6.53 0.47 -4.54
N GLN A 92 -5.50 0.53 -3.68
CA GLN A 92 -4.86 -0.65 -3.09
C GLN A 92 -4.62 -0.43 -1.60
N TYR A 93 -4.53 -1.52 -0.86
CA TYR A 93 -4.25 -1.47 0.57
C TYR A 93 -2.75 -1.26 0.84
N ILE A 94 -2.25 -0.08 0.46
CA ILE A 94 -0.83 0.29 0.58
C ILE A 94 -0.74 1.55 1.44
N GLY A 95 0.04 1.49 2.52
CA GLY A 95 0.24 2.62 3.42
C GLY A 95 1.03 3.77 2.80
N ASP A 96 0.76 4.98 3.26
CA ASP A 96 1.51 6.19 2.91
C ASP A 96 2.99 6.10 3.30
N SER A 97 3.30 5.42 4.41
CA SER A 97 4.66 5.11 4.85
C SER A 97 5.44 4.24 3.85
N PHE A 98 4.78 3.27 3.20
CA PHE A 98 5.40 2.47 2.15
C PHE A 98 5.69 3.34 0.91
N LEU A 99 4.74 4.19 0.50
CA LEU A 99 4.94 5.10 -0.62
C LEU A 99 6.07 6.10 -0.33
N GLU A 100 6.15 6.64 0.88
CA GLU A 100 7.28 7.47 1.31
C GLU A 100 8.60 6.69 1.20
N TYR A 101 8.64 5.46 1.69
CA TYR A 101 9.80 4.60 1.58
C TYR A 101 10.23 4.41 0.11
N ARG A 102 9.27 4.23 -0.82
CA ARG A 102 9.57 4.18 -2.26
C ARG A 102 10.16 5.49 -2.78
N VAL A 103 9.65 6.64 -2.35
CA VAL A 103 10.25 7.95 -2.69
C VAL A 103 11.70 8.05 -2.19
N ARG A 104 12.00 7.57 -0.98
CA ARG A 104 13.39 7.51 -0.47
C ARG A 104 14.27 6.59 -1.33
N LYS A 105 13.76 5.45 -1.79
CA LYS A 105 14.49 4.58 -2.74
C LYS A 105 14.74 5.25 -4.09
N LEU A 106 13.84 6.10 -4.56
CA LEU A 106 14.04 6.89 -5.78
C LEU A 106 15.09 8.00 -5.58
N ILE A 107 15.21 8.56 -4.38
CA ILE A 107 16.32 9.46 -4.01
C ILE A 107 17.65 8.69 -4.02
N GLU A 108 17.72 7.52 -3.38
CA GLU A 108 18.92 6.67 -3.36
C GLU A 108 19.38 6.29 -4.78
N LYS A 109 18.44 6.01 -5.69
CA LYS A 109 18.70 5.73 -7.11
C LYS A 109 19.10 6.97 -7.93
N GLY A 110 19.08 8.16 -7.33
CA GLY A 110 19.45 9.42 -8.00
C GLY A 110 18.39 9.98 -8.94
N ILE A 111 17.15 9.47 -8.92
CA ILE A 111 16.03 10.01 -9.70
C ILE A 111 15.58 11.37 -9.15
N PHE A 112 15.61 11.50 -7.82
CA PHE A 112 15.28 12.73 -7.12
C PHE A 112 16.49 13.26 -6.34
N GLU A 113 16.67 14.58 -6.34
CA GLU A 113 17.39 15.29 -5.29
C GLU A 113 16.41 15.68 -4.16
N TYR A 114 16.91 15.85 -2.94
CA TYR A 114 16.08 16.22 -1.79
C TYR A 114 16.67 17.39 -0.98
N LYS A 115 15.80 18.08 -0.25
CA LYS A 115 16.14 19.13 0.71
C LYS A 115 15.35 18.91 2.00
N GLY A 116 16.04 18.94 3.15
CA GLY A 116 15.46 18.73 4.48
C GLY A 116 15.92 17.44 5.16
N SER A 117 15.13 16.94 6.11
CA SER A 117 15.41 15.69 6.83
C SER A 117 14.55 14.53 6.30
N LEU A 118 15.17 13.37 6.08
CA LEU A 118 14.49 12.13 5.69
C LEU A 118 13.91 11.37 6.90
N GLU A 119 13.64 12.02 8.02
CA GLU A 119 12.97 11.36 9.17
C GLU A 119 11.51 11.01 8.85
N ALA A 120 10.78 11.90 8.16
CA ALA A 120 9.39 11.69 7.76
C ALA A 120 9.01 12.53 6.53
N MET A 121 7.98 12.14 5.77
CA MET A 121 7.58 12.77 4.50
C MET A 121 7.24 14.27 4.59
N ARG A 122 6.92 14.75 5.80
CA ARG A 122 6.61 16.16 6.07
C ARG A 122 7.85 17.04 6.27
N TYR A 123 9.04 16.45 6.40
CA TYR A 123 10.29 17.16 6.72
C TYR A 123 11.24 17.35 5.55
N TYR A 124 10.89 16.83 4.37
CA TYR A 124 11.69 17.03 3.16
C TYR A 124 10.86 17.30 1.92
N SER A 125 11.52 17.95 0.97
CA SER A 125 11.02 18.14 -0.38
C SER A 125 11.94 17.46 -1.38
N ILE A 126 11.40 17.11 -2.54
CA ILE A 126 12.12 16.50 -3.65
C ILE A 126 12.05 17.34 -4.91
N LYS A 127 13.00 17.15 -5.81
CA LYS A 127 12.98 17.65 -7.18
C LYS A 127 13.65 16.61 -8.09
N PHE A 128 13.35 16.61 -9.38
CA PHE A 128 14.15 15.83 -10.34
C PHE A 128 15.58 16.35 -10.37
N LYS A 129 16.53 15.42 -10.33
CA LYS A 129 17.95 15.70 -10.53
C LYS A 129 18.24 16.10 -11.98
#